data_AF-A0A9D8TIA6-F1
#
_entry.id   AF-A0A9D8TIA6-F1
#
_cell.length_a   1.000
_cell.length_b   1.000
_cell.length_c   1.000
_cell.angle_alpha   90.00
_cell.angle_beta   90.00
_cell.angle_gamma   90.00
#
_symmetry.space_group_name_H-M   'P 1'
#
loop_
_entity.id
_entity.type
_entity.pdbx_description
1 polymer ?
#
loop_
_entity_poly.entity_id
_entity_poly.type
_entity_poly.pdbx_seq_one_letter_code
_entity_poly.pdbx_strand_id
1 'polypeptide(L)'
;MELDLKKCARALALIVVGVVFIVSALAKLSSIDSFVLYVFSFGFFSFDVSSVLARLVVGGELFLGAGLLSGLYSRFFKLAAFSALAVFTLFLFALLAMGEEGNCHCMGEVFELSPGKSILKNVILAALLYFGERRFGFRLDKLAVALVAVFSFVWVFAYVPPDFLLKKKELKVGENNLMKYLNEEAAFDGTDFQKGKYIICFYSTKCKVCLLSARKMDLFIDRYNIPDTSVVQLFKAAYGTDFESDGIEYELESQLLAFSEKSEARLVEKRRFVKDADLWSMTHVVPMFVFLKDGKVVDKLNYRGLTDERIELFLSKE
;
A
#
# COMPACT_ATOMS: atom_id res chain seq x y z
N MET A 1 40.95 -21.45 -21.33
CA MET A 1 40.67 -20.68 -20.10
C MET A 1 39.74 -19.48 -20.35
N GLU A 2 40.07 -18.55 -21.26
CA GLU A 2 39.19 -17.42 -21.59
C GLU A 2 37.78 -17.81 -22.09
N LEU A 3 37.68 -18.88 -22.87
CA LEU A 3 36.40 -19.35 -23.44
C LEU A 3 35.43 -19.87 -22.37
N ASP A 4 35.94 -20.46 -21.29
CA ASP A 4 35.10 -20.96 -20.18
C ASP A 4 34.75 -19.85 -19.20
N LEU A 5 35.65 -18.87 -18.99
CA LEU A 5 35.34 -17.66 -18.22
C LEU A 5 34.18 -16.86 -18.84
N LYS A 6 34.18 -16.69 -20.17
CA LYS A 6 33.08 -16.01 -20.89
C LYS A 6 31.74 -16.75 -20.76
N LYS A 7 31.74 -18.08 -20.81
CA LYS A 7 30.53 -18.89 -20.61
C LYS A 7 30.01 -18.79 -19.17
N CYS A 8 30.90 -18.87 -18.19
CA CYS A 8 30.55 -18.71 -16.78
C CYS A 8 29.97 -17.32 -16.51
N ALA A 9 30.57 -16.26 -17.05
CA ALA A 9 30.09 -14.89 -16.91
C ALA A 9 28.69 -14.69 -17.52
N ARG A 10 28.44 -15.24 -18.73
CA ARG A 10 27.12 -15.19 -19.38
C ARG A 10 26.03 -15.94 -18.61
N ALA A 11 26.38 -17.07 -18.00
CA ALA A 11 25.45 -17.82 -17.17
C ALA A 11 25.18 -17.09 -15.84
N LEU A 12 26.21 -16.50 -15.24
CA LEU A 12 26.11 -15.70 -14.02
C LEU A 12 25.19 -14.49 -14.21
N ALA A 13 25.25 -13.80 -15.35
CA ALA A 13 24.37 -12.68 -15.65
C ALA A 13 22.88 -13.04 -15.51
N LEU A 14 22.46 -14.21 -16.05
CA LEU A 14 21.07 -14.67 -15.94
C LEU A 14 20.69 -15.08 -14.51
N ILE A 15 21.64 -15.64 -13.76
CA ILE A 15 21.44 -15.95 -12.34
C ILE A 15 21.18 -14.68 -11.56
N VAL A 16 22.03 -13.66 -11.75
CA VAL A 16 21.89 -12.36 -11.08
C VAL A 16 20.53 -11.75 -11.39
N VAL A 17 20.13 -11.71 -12.66
CA VAL A 17 18.80 -11.17 -13.01
C VAL A 17 17.69 -11.98 -12.36
N GLY A 18 17.74 -13.32 -12.42
CA GLY A 18 16.75 -14.18 -11.80
C GLY A 18 16.63 -13.95 -10.29
N VAL A 19 17.76 -13.87 -9.57
CA VAL A 19 17.79 -13.54 -8.13
C VAL A 19 17.17 -12.17 -7.88
N VAL A 20 17.48 -11.15 -8.68
CA VAL A 20 16.91 -9.80 -8.51
C VAL A 20 15.39 -9.81 -8.66
N PHE A 21 14.83 -10.56 -9.61
CA PHE A 21 13.38 -10.73 -9.74
C PHE A 21 12.75 -11.41 -8.51
N ILE A 22 13.37 -12.47 -7.98
CA ILE A 22 12.90 -13.14 -6.77
C ILE A 22 12.95 -12.19 -5.57
N VAL A 23 14.07 -11.50 -5.36
CA VAL A 23 14.23 -10.54 -4.26
C VAL A 23 13.22 -9.40 -4.38
N SER A 24 13.01 -8.87 -5.59
CA SER A 24 12.00 -7.85 -5.89
C SER A 24 10.60 -8.31 -5.47
N ALA A 25 10.22 -9.54 -5.83
CA ALA A 25 8.93 -10.09 -5.52
C ALA A 25 8.73 -10.32 -4.01
N LEU A 26 9.73 -10.88 -3.33
CA LEU A 26 9.68 -11.10 -1.87
C LEU A 26 9.63 -9.78 -1.10
N ALA A 27 10.36 -8.76 -1.55
CA ALA A 27 10.34 -7.45 -0.94
C ALA A 27 9.00 -6.72 -1.16
N LYS A 28 8.36 -6.87 -2.32
CA LYS A 28 6.98 -6.40 -2.53
C LYS A 28 5.97 -7.17 -1.68
N LEU A 29 6.14 -8.48 -1.55
CA LEU A 29 5.25 -9.32 -0.77
C LEU A 29 5.28 -8.97 0.73
N SER A 30 6.45 -8.58 1.26
CA SER A 30 6.57 -8.17 2.67
C SER A 30 5.89 -6.83 2.97
N SER A 31 5.74 -5.95 1.98
CA SER A 31 5.04 -4.66 2.07
C SER A 31 3.92 -4.56 1.05
N ILE A 32 3.11 -5.62 0.94
CA ILE A 32 2.08 -5.73 -0.12
C ILE A 32 1.04 -4.62 -0.04
N ASP A 33 0.60 -4.23 1.16
CA ASP A 33 -0.40 -3.18 1.35
C ASP A 33 0.06 -1.83 0.79
N SER A 34 1.33 -1.48 0.98
CA SER A 34 1.94 -0.27 0.44
C SER A 34 2.04 -0.32 -1.09
N PHE A 35 2.38 -1.49 -1.64
CA PHE A 35 2.39 -1.67 -3.10
C PHE A 35 0.97 -1.62 -3.70
N VAL A 36 -0.04 -2.13 -2.99
CA VAL A 36 -1.46 -1.99 -3.39
C VAL A 36 -1.89 -0.54 -3.39
N LEU A 37 -1.54 0.23 -2.34
CA LEU A 37 -1.84 1.66 -2.28
C LEU A 37 -1.14 2.45 -3.38
N TYR A 38 0.11 2.09 -3.68
CA TYR A 38 0.84 2.66 -4.81
C TYR A 38 0.15 2.38 -6.15
N VAL A 39 -0.33 1.17 -6.40
CA VAL A 39 -1.12 0.87 -7.62
C VAL A 39 -2.47 1.61 -7.61
N PHE A 40 -3.08 1.76 -6.44
CA PHE A 40 -4.36 2.44 -6.27
C PHE A 40 -4.27 3.97 -6.44
N SER A 41 -3.13 4.59 -6.10
CA SER A 41 -2.94 6.04 -6.19
C SER A 41 -2.99 6.57 -7.62
N PHE A 42 -2.74 5.73 -8.63
CA PHE A 42 -2.87 6.11 -10.04
C PHE A 42 -4.31 6.39 -10.48
N GLY A 43 -5.32 6.03 -9.70
CA GLY A 43 -6.72 6.35 -10.00
C GLY A 43 -7.38 5.51 -11.09
N PHE A 44 -6.62 4.66 -11.83
CA PHE A 44 -7.17 3.86 -12.94
C PHE A 44 -8.04 2.68 -12.51
N PHE A 45 -7.86 2.18 -11.28
CA PHE A 45 -8.48 0.95 -10.79
C PHE A 45 -9.10 1.15 -9.40
N SER A 46 -10.15 0.38 -9.07
CA SER A 46 -10.69 0.29 -7.71
C SER A 46 -9.68 -0.37 -6.76
N PHE A 47 -9.87 -0.20 -5.45
CA PHE A 47 -8.95 -0.74 -4.45
C PHE A 47 -8.82 -2.25 -4.56
N ASP A 48 -9.95 -2.95 -4.75
CA ASP A 48 -9.97 -4.41 -4.88
C ASP A 48 -9.25 -4.89 -6.15
N VAL A 49 -9.42 -4.17 -7.28
CA VAL A 49 -8.72 -4.48 -8.52
C VAL A 49 -7.22 -4.23 -8.37
N SER A 50 -6.81 -3.10 -7.79
CA SER A 50 -5.41 -2.81 -7.46
C SER A 50 -4.80 -3.88 -6.55
N SER A 51 -5.59 -4.39 -5.59
CA SER A 51 -5.20 -5.47 -4.69
C SER A 51 -4.88 -6.77 -5.43
N VAL A 52 -5.70 -7.13 -6.44
CA VAL A 52 -5.45 -8.30 -7.29
C VAL A 52 -4.25 -8.07 -8.23
N LEU A 53 -4.18 -6.92 -8.90
CA LEU A 53 -3.10 -6.58 -9.83
C LEU A 53 -1.73 -6.60 -9.14
N ALA A 54 -1.63 -6.04 -7.93
CA ALA A 54 -0.39 -6.07 -7.15
C ALA A 54 0.12 -7.51 -6.92
N ARG A 55 -0.79 -8.44 -6.57
CA ARG A 55 -0.45 -9.85 -6.35
C ARG A 55 -0.09 -10.57 -7.64
N LEU A 56 -0.75 -10.24 -8.76
CA LEU A 56 -0.39 -10.77 -10.08
C LEU A 56 1.00 -10.30 -10.51
N VAL A 57 1.36 -9.05 -10.25
CA VAL A 57 2.72 -8.53 -10.51
C VAL A 57 3.76 -9.30 -9.70
N VAL A 58 3.52 -9.46 -8.40
CA VAL A 58 4.43 -10.22 -7.51
C VAL A 58 4.56 -11.69 -7.95
N GLY A 59 3.46 -12.35 -8.27
CA GLY A 59 3.46 -13.72 -8.79
C GLY A 59 4.20 -13.83 -10.13
N GLY A 60 4.04 -12.85 -11.01
CA GLY A 60 4.77 -12.75 -12.28
C GLY A 60 6.27 -12.57 -12.08
N GLU A 61 6.71 -11.73 -11.14
CA GLU A 61 8.14 -11.58 -10.80
C GLU A 61 8.74 -12.87 -10.24
N LEU A 62 8.02 -13.56 -9.35
CA LEU A 62 8.45 -14.88 -8.85
C LEU A 62 8.58 -15.90 -9.98
N PHE A 63 7.59 -15.94 -10.88
CA PHE A 63 7.58 -16.86 -12.02
C PHE A 63 8.75 -16.60 -12.97
N LEU A 64 8.99 -15.33 -13.32
CA LEU A 64 10.11 -14.93 -14.18
C LEU A 64 11.47 -15.23 -13.52
N GLY A 65 11.62 -14.90 -12.23
CA GLY A 65 12.84 -15.17 -11.47
C GLY A 65 13.16 -16.67 -11.42
N ALA A 66 12.18 -17.50 -11.06
CA ALA A 66 12.34 -18.96 -11.02
C ALA A 66 12.63 -19.56 -12.40
N GLY A 67 11.97 -19.05 -13.45
CA GLY A 67 12.23 -19.46 -14.83
C GLY A 67 13.65 -19.17 -15.30
N LEU A 68 14.16 -17.97 -15.01
CA LEU A 68 15.54 -17.59 -15.33
C LEU A 68 16.57 -18.43 -14.55
N LEU A 69 16.30 -18.70 -13.26
CA LEU A 69 17.18 -19.49 -12.39
C LEU A 69 17.23 -20.97 -12.74
N SER A 70 16.11 -21.55 -13.17
CA SER A 70 16.05 -22.96 -13.59
C SER A 70 16.71 -23.21 -14.96
N GLY A 71 16.88 -22.17 -15.78
CA GLY A 71 17.43 -22.28 -17.14
C GLY A 71 16.44 -22.90 -18.14
N LEU A 72 15.16 -23.02 -17.76
CA LEU A 72 14.08 -23.53 -18.61
C LEU A 72 13.68 -22.54 -19.68
N TYR A 73 13.27 -23.04 -20.85
CA TYR A 73 12.75 -22.25 -21.98
C TYR A 73 13.41 -20.86 -22.09
N SER A 74 14.75 -20.85 -22.09
CA SER A 74 15.52 -19.63 -21.80
C SER A 74 15.23 -18.48 -22.77
N ARG A 75 14.75 -18.77 -23.98
CA ARG A 75 14.26 -17.75 -24.92
C ARG A 75 12.95 -17.09 -24.47
N PHE A 76 11.98 -17.88 -24.02
CA PHE A 76 10.69 -17.38 -23.54
C PHE A 76 10.88 -16.52 -22.29
N PHE A 77 11.55 -17.04 -21.25
CA PHE A 77 11.73 -16.29 -20.01
C PHE A 77 12.59 -15.05 -20.19
N LYS A 78 13.62 -15.08 -21.06
CA LYS A 78 14.38 -13.88 -21.39
C LYS A 78 13.53 -12.84 -22.10
N LEU A 79 12.74 -13.23 -23.10
CA LEU A 79 11.85 -12.31 -23.82
C LEU A 79 10.77 -11.73 -22.89
N ALA A 80 10.16 -12.57 -22.05
CA ALA A 80 9.16 -12.16 -21.08
C ALA A 80 9.74 -11.22 -20.02
N ALA A 81 10.93 -11.52 -19.47
CA ALA A 81 11.61 -10.64 -18.53
C ALA A 81 12.03 -9.31 -19.18
N PHE A 82 12.53 -9.33 -20.42
CA PHE A 82 12.85 -8.11 -21.17
C PHE A 82 11.60 -7.25 -21.41
N SER A 83 10.49 -7.89 -21.78
CA SER A 83 9.19 -7.21 -21.98
C SER A 83 8.68 -6.60 -20.67
N ALA A 84 8.75 -7.35 -19.56
CA ALA A 84 8.37 -6.85 -18.25
C ALA A 84 9.22 -5.63 -17.83
N LEU A 85 10.55 -5.71 -18.00
CA LEU A 85 11.44 -4.58 -17.74
C LEU A 85 11.13 -3.38 -18.64
N ALA A 86 10.83 -3.59 -19.92
CA ALA A 86 10.46 -2.53 -20.84
C ALA A 86 9.16 -1.83 -20.40
N VAL A 87 8.11 -2.60 -20.08
CA VAL A 87 6.83 -2.06 -19.60
C VAL A 87 7.02 -1.28 -18.30
N PHE A 88 7.70 -1.85 -17.30
CA PHE A 88 7.97 -1.13 -16.05
C PHE A 88 8.84 0.11 -16.26
N THR A 89 9.78 0.08 -17.21
CA THR A 89 10.63 1.24 -17.50
C THR A 89 9.82 2.36 -18.16
N LEU A 90 8.98 2.05 -19.14
CA LEU A 90 8.08 3.02 -19.76
C LEU A 90 7.12 3.63 -18.73
N PHE A 91 6.61 2.80 -17.83
CA PHE A 91 5.77 3.25 -16.72
C PHE A 91 6.51 4.23 -15.80
N LEU A 92 7.74 3.91 -15.38
CA LEU A 92 8.56 4.80 -14.55
C LEU A 92 8.93 6.11 -15.24
N PHE A 93 9.14 6.09 -16.56
CA PHE A 93 9.35 7.32 -17.34
C PHE A 93 8.12 8.22 -17.34
N ALA A 94 6.91 7.63 -17.46
CA ALA A 94 5.67 8.40 -17.36
C ALA A 94 5.55 9.07 -15.97
N LEU A 95 5.93 8.38 -14.89
CA LEU A 95 5.94 8.95 -13.54
C LEU A 95 6.92 10.10 -13.38
N LEU A 96 8.14 9.96 -13.89
CA LEU A 96 9.10 11.08 -13.90
C LEU A 96 8.58 12.28 -14.67
N ALA A 97 7.88 12.06 -15.79
CA ALA A 97 7.28 13.14 -16.57
C ALA A 97 6.13 13.85 -15.83
N MET A 98 5.49 13.17 -14.87
CA MET A 98 4.46 13.73 -14.00
C MET A 98 5.04 14.41 -12.74
N GLY A 99 6.36 14.39 -12.55
CA GLY A 99 7.04 15.02 -11.40
C GLY A 99 7.07 14.16 -10.13
N GLU A 100 6.77 12.86 -10.24
CA GLU A 100 6.79 11.94 -9.10
C GLU A 100 8.24 11.54 -8.75
N GLU A 101 8.73 12.00 -7.59
CA GLU A 101 10.08 11.70 -7.09
C GLU A 101 10.12 10.69 -5.93
N GLY A 102 8.93 10.33 -5.40
CA GLY A 102 8.77 9.44 -4.24
C GLY A 102 9.16 7.97 -4.49
N ASN A 103 8.94 7.12 -3.48
CA ASN A 103 9.26 5.70 -3.60
C ASN A 103 8.32 5.01 -4.62
N CYS A 104 8.89 4.44 -5.68
CA CYS A 104 8.10 3.74 -6.71
C CYS A 104 7.65 2.31 -6.31
N HIS A 105 7.97 1.86 -5.09
CA HIS A 105 7.67 0.55 -4.51
C HIS A 105 8.07 -0.66 -5.40
N CYS A 106 8.94 -0.44 -6.39
CA CYS A 106 9.41 -1.44 -7.33
C CYS A 106 10.27 -2.54 -6.68
N MET A 107 10.73 -2.36 -5.44
CA MET A 107 11.34 -3.39 -4.59
C MET A 107 10.72 -3.37 -3.18
N GLY A 108 9.43 -3.01 -3.09
CA GLY A 108 8.73 -2.82 -1.82
C GLY A 108 9.26 -1.64 -1.01
N GLU A 109 8.97 -1.64 0.29
CA GLU A 109 9.48 -0.65 1.26
C GLU A 109 10.91 -0.94 1.72
N VAL A 110 11.44 -2.15 1.49
CA VAL A 110 12.78 -2.54 1.95
C VAL A 110 13.88 -1.74 1.25
N PHE A 111 13.65 -1.39 -0.01
CA PHE A 111 14.58 -0.58 -0.81
C PHE A 111 13.83 0.62 -1.38
N GLU A 112 13.97 1.77 -0.71
CA GLU A 112 13.44 3.04 -1.20
C GLU A 112 14.17 3.45 -2.48
N LEU A 113 13.49 3.29 -3.61
CA LEU A 113 14.02 3.61 -4.93
C LEU A 113 13.15 4.68 -5.57
N SER A 114 13.79 5.81 -5.92
CA SER A 114 13.16 6.78 -6.79
C SER A 114 12.99 6.21 -8.21
N PRO A 115 12.06 6.74 -9.01
CA PRO A 115 11.82 6.24 -10.36
C PRO A 115 13.08 6.23 -11.23
N GLY A 116 13.93 7.27 -11.15
CA GLY A 116 15.20 7.32 -11.87
C GLY A 116 16.17 6.19 -11.52
N LYS A 117 16.32 5.88 -10.23
CA LYS A 117 17.17 4.75 -9.78
C LYS A 117 16.60 3.41 -10.26
N SER A 118 15.27 3.26 -10.26
CA SER A 118 14.60 2.05 -10.76
C SER A 118 14.72 1.88 -12.28
N ILE A 119 14.69 2.96 -13.06
CA ILE A 119 14.96 2.93 -14.51
C ILE A 119 16.38 2.46 -14.78
N LEU A 120 17.37 3.05 -14.09
CA LEU A 120 18.77 2.64 -14.24
C LEU A 120 18.96 1.15 -13.93
N LYS A 121 18.37 0.66 -12.84
CA LYS A 121 18.34 -0.77 -12.51
C LYS A 121 17.76 -1.60 -13.65
N ASN A 122 16.60 -1.20 -14.19
CA ASN A 122 15.96 -1.95 -15.27
C ASN A 122 16.82 -1.99 -16.55
N VAL A 123 17.49 -0.89 -16.90
CA VAL A 123 18.43 -0.84 -18.04
C VAL A 123 19.61 -1.78 -17.83
N ILE A 124 20.20 -1.81 -16.63
CA ILE A 124 21.29 -2.74 -16.28
C ILE A 124 20.82 -4.19 -16.39
N LEU A 125 19.65 -4.52 -15.82
CA LEU A 125 19.08 -5.87 -15.90
C LEU A 125 18.76 -6.27 -17.35
N ALA A 126 18.26 -5.35 -18.17
CA ALA A 126 17.99 -5.59 -19.58
C ALA A 126 19.28 -5.86 -20.37
N ALA A 127 20.37 -5.13 -20.09
CA ALA A 127 21.68 -5.39 -20.66
C ALA A 127 22.22 -6.77 -20.24
N LEU A 128 22.10 -7.13 -18.95
CA LEU A 128 22.49 -8.44 -18.44
C LEU A 128 21.68 -9.58 -19.09
N LEU A 129 20.38 -9.39 -19.34
CA LEU A 129 19.54 -10.34 -20.07
C LEU A 129 19.97 -10.50 -21.52
N TYR A 130 20.32 -9.38 -22.19
CA TYR A 130 20.75 -9.38 -23.58
C TYR A 130 22.06 -10.15 -23.78
N PHE A 131 23.07 -9.90 -22.94
CA PHE A 131 24.35 -10.61 -22.99
C PHE A 131 24.32 -11.99 -22.33
N GLY A 132 23.29 -12.27 -21.53
CA GLY A 132 23.13 -13.50 -20.77
C GLY A 132 22.79 -14.71 -21.65
N GLU A 133 23.64 -15.73 -21.56
CA GLU A 133 23.45 -17.02 -22.21
C GLU A 133 23.68 -18.15 -21.22
N ARG A 134 22.70 -19.04 -21.12
CA ARG A 134 22.86 -20.34 -20.47
C ARG A 134 22.78 -21.43 -21.52
N ARG A 135 23.84 -22.23 -21.60
CA ARG A 135 23.88 -23.46 -22.41
C ARG A 135 23.50 -24.71 -21.60
N PHE A 136 23.48 -24.61 -20.27
CA PHE A 136 22.98 -25.65 -19.38
C PHE A 136 21.57 -25.30 -18.93
N GLY A 137 20.62 -26.16 -19.28
CA GLY A 137 19.26 -26.14 -18.76
C GLY A 137 18.91 -27.55 -18.34
N PHE A 138 18.27 -27.69 -17.19
CA PHE A 138 17.59 -28.94 -16.89
C PHE A 138 16.47 -29.12 -17.92
N ARG A 139 16.33 -30.31 -18.51
CA ARG A 139 15.17 -30.63 -19.36
C ARG A 139 13.98 -30.89 -18.44
N LEU A 140 13.50 -29.86 -17.74
CA LEU A 140 12.19 -29.96 -17.10
C LEU A 140 11.13 -29.76 -18.19
N ASP A 141 10.12 -30.61 -18.18
CA ASP A 141 9.06 -30.65 -19.16
C ASP A 141 8.07 -29.49 -19.01
N LYS A 142 7.09 -29.39 -19.91
CA LYS A 142 6.03 -28.38 -19.85
C LYS A 142 5.27 -28.42 -18.52
N LEU A 143 5.15 -29.61 -17.92
CA LEU A 143 4.49 -29.82 -16.64
C LEU A 143 5.24 -29.09 -15.53
N ALA A 144 6.57 -29.21 -15.44
CA ALA A 144 7.33 -28.48 -14.43
C ALA A 144 7.20 -26.95 -14.54
N VAL A 145 7.20 -26.40 -15.77
CA VAL A 145 6.96 -24.95 -15.96
C VAL A 145 5.56 -24.56 -15.49
N ALA A 146 4.56 -25.37 -15.81
CA ALA A 146 3.19 -25.15 -15.34
C ALA A 146 3.11 -25.22 -13.80
N LEU A 147 3.78 -26.17 -13.17
CA LEU A 147 3.84 -26.29 -11.71
C LEU A 147 4.53 -25.08 -11.07
N VAL A 148 5.63 -24.58 -11.65
CA VAL A 148 6.28 -23.34 -11.17
C VAL A 148 5.34 -22.14 -11.32
N ALA A 149 4.63 -22.02 -12.45
CA ALA A 149 3.65 -20.95 -12.64
C ALA A 149 2.54 -21.03 -11.59
N VAL A 150 1.89 -22.19 -11.45
CA VAL A 150 0.83 -22.42 -10.47
C VAL A 150 1.35 -22.11 -9.08
N PHE A 151 2.53 -22.59 -8.70
CA PHE A 151 3.13 -22.30 -7.40
C PHE A 151 3.35 -20.79 -7.21
N SER A 152 3.99 -20.10 -8.16
CA SER A 152 4.28 -18.66 -8.05
C SER A 152 3.01 -17.81 -7.87
N PHE A 153 1.92 -18.13 -8.55
CA PHE A 153 0.67 -17.39 -8.40
C PHE A 153 -0.13 -17.85 -7.19
N VAL A 154 -0.43 -19.15 -7.06
CA VAL A 154 -1.26 -19.68 -5.97
C VAL A 154 -0.65 -19.39 -4.61
N TRP A 155 0.68 -19.51 -4.47
CA TRP A 155 1.37 -19.22 -3.21
C TRP A 155 1.14 -17.77 -2.76
N VAL A 156 1.25 -16.79 -3.66
CA VAL A 156 1.06 -15.37 -3.32
C VAL A 156 -0.36 -15.11 -2.81
N PHE A 157 -1.37 -15.64 -3.50
CA PHE A 157 -2.77 -15.49 -3.11
C PHE A 157 -3.12 -16.29 -1.85
N ALA A 158 -2.48 -17.43 -1.62
CA ALA A 158 -2.69 -18.22 -0.40
C ALA A 158 -2.01 -17.58 0.83
N TYR A 159 -0.81 -17.02 0.66
CA TYR A 159 -0.03 -16.41 1.74
C TYR A 159 -0.60 -15.05 2.15
N VAL A 160 -0.98 -14.22 1.18
CA VAL A 160 -1.66 -12.93 1.43
C VAL A 160 -2.91 -12.86 0.56
N PRO A 161 -4.06 -13.38 1.01
CA PRO A 161 -5.30 -13.27 0.24
C PRO A 161 -5.73 -11.81 0.08
N PRO A 162 -6.42 -11.47 -1.02
CA PRO A 162 -7.12 -10.19 -1.15
C PRO A 162 -8.13 -9.95 -0.02
N ASP A 163 -8.30 -8.70 0.37
CA ASP A 163 -9.11 -8.33 1.54
C ASP A 163 -10.59 -8.70 1.39
N PHE A 164 -11.14 -8.65 0.17
CA PHE A 164 -12.53 -9.03 -0.09
C PHE A 164 -12.82 -10.53 0.15
N LEU A 165 -11.79 -11.39 0.20
CA LEU A 165 -11.93 -12.81 0.56
C LEU A 165 -11.90 -13.05 2.07
N LEU A 166 -11.45 -12.07 2.85
CA LEU A 166 -11.34 -12.20 4.30
C LEU A 166 -12.67 -11.91 4.98
N LYS A 167 -12.98 -12.68 6.02
CA LYS A 167 -14.15 -12.39 6.86
C LYS A 167 -14.01 -11.01 7.50
N LYS A 168 -15.04 -10.18 7.31
CA LYS A 168 -15.14 -8.88 7.96
C LYS A 168 -15.25 -9.08 9.47
N LYS A 169 -14.38 -8.42 10.23
CA LYS A 169 -14.45 -8.41 11.70
C LYS A 169 -15.45 -7.34 12.12
N GLU A 170 -16.38 -7.70 13.01
CA GLU A 170 -17.28 -6.73 13.61
C GLU A 170 -16.48 -5.75 14.47
N LEU A 171 -16.71 -4.46 14.23
CA LEU A 171 -16.11 -3.36 14.97
C LEU A 171 -17.12 -2.78 15.94
N LYS A 172 -16.70 -2.59 17.18
CA LYS A 172 -17.51 -1.98 18.23
C LYS A 172 -17.11 -0.51 18.39
N VAL A 173 -18.11 0.35 18.49
CA VAL A 173 -17.96 1.79 18.71
C VAL A 173 -18.92 2.18 19.82
N GLY A 174 -18.42 2.91 20.82
CA GLY A 174 -19.25 3.55 21.84
C GLY A 174 -19.93 4.79 21.26
N GLU A 175 -21.04 4.62 20.55
CA GLU A 175 -21.69 5.70 19.78
C GLU A 175 -22.08 6.90 20.64
N ASN A 176 -22.60 6.66 21.86
CA ASN A 176 -22.94 7.73 22.79
C ASN A 176 -21.72 8.54 23.21
N ASN A 177 -20.61 7.87 23.53
CA ASN A 177 -19.36 8.51 23.93
C ASN A 177 -18.75 9.29 22.75
N LEU A 178 -18.84 8.73 21.54
CA LEU A 178 -18.39 9.40 20.33
C LEU A 178 -19.19 10.69 20.08
N MET A 179 -20.52 10.61 20.11
CA MET A 179 -21.35 11.79 19.88
C MET A 179 -21.18 12.84 20.98
N LYS A 180 -21.00 12.41 22.24
CA LYS A 180 -20.65 13.31 23.33
C LYS A 180 -19.32 14.01 23.07
N TYR A 181 -18.27 13.25 22.75
CA TYR A 181 -16.94 13.80 22.46
C TYR A 181 -16.97 14.81 21.31
N LEU A 182 -17.63 14.47 20.20
CA LEU A 182 -17.69 15.34 19.02
C LEU A 182 -18.42 16.66 19.28
N ASN A 183 -19.54 16.62 20.02
CA ASN A 183 -20.39 17.80 20.23
C ASN A 183 -19.96 18.67 21.43
N GLU A 184 -19.42 18.06 22.49
CA GLU A 184 -19.16 18.75 23.76
C GLU A 184 -17.67 19.01 24.01
N GLU A 185 -16.80 18.04 23.69
CA GLU A 185 -15.39 18.07 24.12
C GLU A 185 -14.45 18.53 23.00
N ALA A 186 -14.71 18.09 21.77
CA ALA A 186 -13.92 18.47 20.61
C ALA A 186 -14.32 19.84 20.06
N ALA A 187 -15.63 20.12 20.04
CA ALA A 187 -16.24 21.39 19.62
C ALA A 187 -15.56 22.03 18.39
N PHE A 188 -15.39 21.26 17.30
CA PHE A 188 -14.75 21.68 16.05
C PHE A 188 -15.49 22.86 15.40
N ASP A 189 -15.15 24.09 15.78
CA ASP A 189 -15.70 25.36 15.28
C ASP A 189 -17.24 25.42 15.24
N GLY A 190 -17.90 24.79 16.22
CA GLY A 190 -19.36 24.73 16.29
C GLY A 190 -20.01 23.87 15.20
N THR A 191 -19.27 22.95 14.58
CA THR A 191 -19.82 21.96 13.64
C THR A 191 -20.92 21.15 14.31
N ASP A 192 -22.12 21.17 13.74
CA ASP A 192 -23.25 20.34 14.18
C ASP A 192 -23.17 18.94 13.54
N PHE A 193 -22.59 17.98 14.26
CA PHE A 193 -22.49 16.59 13.79
C PHE A 193 -23.85 15.86 13.72
N GLN A 194 -24.95 16.50 14.15
CA GLN A 194 -26.31 15.98 13.99
C GLN A 194 -26.86 16.18 12.58
N LYS A 195 -26.18 16.96 11.72
CA LYS A 195 -26.65 17.25 10.36
C LYS A 195 -25.55 17.02 9.33
N GLY A 196 -25.86 16.21 8.32
CA GLY A 196 -24.96 15.93 7.21
C GLY A 196 -24.14 14.65 7.41
N LYS A 197 -23.11 14.52 6.58
CA LYS A 197 -22.29 13.30 6.45
C LYS A 197 -20.88 13.59 6.92
N TYR A 198 -20.37 12.77 7.83
CA TYR A 198 -19.00 12.88 8.33
C TYR A 198 -18.29 11.54 8.34
N ILE A 199 -16.98 11.57 8.09
CA ILE A 199 -16.09 10.43 8.22
C ILE A 199 -15.14 10.70 9.38
N ILE A 200 -15.31 9.96 10.47
CA ILE A 200 -14.47 10.07 11.66
C ILE A 200 -13.37 9.01 11.58
N CYS A 201 -12.13 9.47 11.51
CA CYS A 201 -10.93 8.67 11.36
C CYS A 201 -10.18 8.60 12.69
N PHE A 202 -10.05 7.41 13.26
CA PHE A 202 -9.27 7.17 14.48
C PHE A 202 -7.89 6.63 14.11
N TYR A 203 -6.84 7.33 14.53
CA TYR A 203 -5.45 7.00 14.23
C TYR A 203 -4.57 6.99 15.47
N SER A 204 -3.36 6.46 15.30
CA SER A 204 -2.24 6.66 16.22
C SER A 204 -1.00 6.98 15.39
N THR A 205 -0.25 8.00 15.80
CA THR A 205 0.96 8.47 15.12
C THR A 205 2.08 7.42 15.07
N LYS A 206 2.02 6.42 15.97
CA LYS A 206 3.01 5.33 16.08
C LYS A 206 2.57 4.02 15.41
N CYS A 207 1.39 3.97 14.80
CA CYS A 207 0.83 2.74 14.23
C CYS A 207 1.08 2.65 12.71
N LYS A 208 1.81 1.63 12.25
CA LYS A 208 2.08 1.41 10.81
C LYS A 208 0.80 1.27 9.98
N VAL A 209 -0.20 0.56 10.49
CA VAL A 209 -1.49 0.39 9.78
C VAL A 209 -2.26 1.71 9.72
N CYS A 210 -2.09 2.60 10.71
CA CYS A 210 -2.69 3.95 10.65
C CYS A 210 -2.07 4.80 9.55
N LEU A 211 -0.75 4.72 9.30
CA LEU A 211 -0.11 5.42 8.18
C LEU A 211 -0.74 4.98 6.84
N LEU A 212 -0.84 3.67 6.62
CA LEU A 212 -1.47 3.10 5.42
C LEU A 212 -2.96 3.48 5.31
N SER A 213 -3.66 3.54 6.43
CA SER A 213 -5.09 3.90 6.49
C SER A 213 -5.33 5.38 6.22
N ALA A 214 -4.46 6.25 6.71
CA ALA A 214 -4.51 7.68 6.39
C ALA A 214 -4.26 7.89 4.90
N ARG A 215 -3.22 7.27 4.33
CA ARG A 215 -2.95 7.33 2.88
C ARG A 215 -4.13 6.82 2.06
N LYS A 216 -4.70 5.69 2.44
CA LYS A 216 -5.86 5.11 1.75
C LYS A 216 -7.07 6.04 1.79
N MET A 217 -7.35 6.65 2.93
CA MET A 217 -8.45 7.61 3.08
C MET A 217 -8.20 8.88 2.27
N ASP A 218 -6.99 9.41 2.27
CA ASP A 218 -6.58 10.57 1.46
C ASP A 218 -6.82 10.34 -0.04
N LEU A 219 -6.44 9.16 -0.55
CA LEU A 219 -6.73 8.77 -1.93
C LEU A 219 -8.24 8.65 -2.22
N PHE A 220 -9.05 8.26 -1.23
CA PHE A 220 -10.51 8.25 -1.37
C PHE A 220 -11.12 9.65 -1.33
N ILE A 221 -10.57 10.55 -0.51
CA ILE A 221 -10.97 11.95 -0.45
C ILE A 221 -10.81 12.58 -1.83
N ASP A 222 -9.65 12.41 -2.46
CA ASP A 222 -9.39 12.93 -3.81
C ASP A 222 -10.26 12.27 -4.87
N ARG A 223 -10.35 10.93 -4.87
CA ARG A 223 -11.11 10.18 -5.88
C ARG A 223 -12.59 10.55 -5.91
N TYR A 224 -13.19 10.73 -4.73
CA TYR A 224 -14.62 10.98 -4.59
C TYR A 224 -14.96 12.44 -4.30
N ASN A 225 -13.98 13.35 -4.35
CA ASN A 225 -14.11 14.77 -4.01
C ASN A 225 -14.83 14.98 -2.66
N ILE A 226 -14.45 14.19 -1.65
CA ILE A 226 -15.03 14.31 -0.32
C ILE A 226 -14.55 15.63 0.28
N PRO A 227 -15.44 16.53 0.74
CA PRO A 227 -14.99 17.79 1.32
C PRO A 227 -14.15 17.54 2.58
N ASP A 228 -12.97 18.18 2.70
CA ASP A 228 -12.12 18.06 3.89
C ASP A 228 -12.88 18.42 5.19
N THR A 229 -13.85 19.32 5.10
CA THR A 229 -14.73 19.72 6.21
C THR A 229 -15.67 18.61 6.70
N SER A 230 -15.86 17.55 5.90
CA SER A 230 -16.63 16.35 6.25
C SER A 230 -15.77 15.24 6.87
N VAL A 231 -14.45 15.43 6.95
CA VAL A 231 -13.53 14.44 7.52
C VAL A 231 -13.01 14.95 8.86
N VAL A 232 -12.98 14.07 9.85
CA VAL A 232 -12.43 14.37 11.19
C VAL A 232 -11.32 13.38 11.50
N GLN A 233 -10.15 13.87 11.89
CA GLN A 233 -9.00 13.04 12.26
C GLN A 233 -8.75 13.08 13.77
N LEU A 234 -9.00 11.96 14.45
CA LEU A 234 -8.81 11.80 15.88
C LEU A 234 -7.57 10.95 16.15
N PHE A 235 -6.56 11.54 16.78
CA PHE A 235 -5.28 10.89 17.05
C PHE A 235 -5.17 10.46 18.51
N LYS A 236 -4.79 9.21 18.74
CA LYS A 236 -4.50 8.70 20.08
C LYS A 236 -3.31 9.46 20.69
N ALA A 237 -3.53 10.13 21.83
CA ALA A 237 -2.47 10.67 22.65
C ALA A 237 -1.75 9.58 23.46
N ALA A 238 -0.53 9.87 23.91
CA ALA A 238 0.18 8.99 24.81
C ALA A 238 -0.54 8.93 26.18
N TYR A 239 -0.37 7.81 26.89
CA TYR A 239 -0.92 7.69 28.23
C TYR A 239 -0.26 8.72 29.16
N GLY A 240 -1.07 9.46 29.91
CA GLY A 240 -0.59 10.51 30.81
C GLY A 240 -0.20 11.82 30.13
N THR A 241 -0.53 12.03 28.85
CA THR A 241 -0.34 13.33 28.20
C THR A 241 -1.12 14.42 28.93
N ASP A 242 -0.40 15.42 29.43
CA ASP A 242 -0.97 16.63 30.01
C ASP A 242 -1.12 17.70 28.92
N PHE A 243 -2.37 17.92 28.50
CA PHE A 243 -2.72 18.87 27.44
C PHE A 243 -2.61 20.33 27.89
N GLU A 244 -2.43 20.59 29.18
CA GLU A 244 -2.27 21.94 29.74
C GLU A 244 -0.78 22.29 29.95
N SER A 245 0.12 21.33 29.77
CA SER A 245 1.56 21.55 29.96
C SER A 245 2.17 22.47 28.89
N ASP A 246 3.05 23.37 29.32
CA ASP A 246 3.74 24.29 28.41
C ASP A 246 4.53 23.53 27.33
N GLY A 247 4.29 23.87 26.07
CA GLY A 247 5.00 23.29 24.91
C GLY A 247 4.40 22.00 24.35
N ILE A 248 3.34 21.43 24.97
CA ILE A 248 2.70 20.20 24.47
C ILE A 248 2.13 20.37 23.07
N GLU A 249 1.58 21.55 22.75
CA GLU A 249 1.00 21.84 21.44
C GLU A 249 2.03 21.68 20.31
N TYR A 250 3.25 22.18 20.52
CA TYR A 250 4.34 22.05 19.56
C TYR A 250 4.76 20.58 19.38
N GLU A 251 4.84 19.81 20.47
CA GLU A 251 5.17 18.39 20.41
C GLU A 251 4.11 17.60 19.63
N LEU A 252 2.83 17.85 19.92
CA LEU A 252 1.71 17.20 19.25
C LEU A 252 1.66 17.55 17.77
N GLU A 253 1.82 18.82 17.39
CA GLU A 253 1.84 19.22 15.98
C GLU A 253 3.05 18.61 15.24
N SER A 254 4.22 18.56 15.87
CA SER A 254 5.40 17.88 15.31
C SER A 254 5.13 16.39 15.03
N GLN A 255 4.41 15.70 15.93
CA GLN A 255 4.01 14.31 15.71
C GLN A 255 3.03 14.16 14.54
N LEU A 256 2.12 15.12 14.33
CA LEU A 256 1.19 15.11 13.19
C LEU A 256 1.90 15.36 11.88
N LEU A 257 2.83 16.33 11.83
CA LEU A 257 3.62 16.60 10.64
C LEU A 257 4.46 15.38 10.24
N ALA A 258 5.12 14.74 11.21
CA ALA A 258 5.87 13.51 10.97
C ALA A 258 4.97 12.34 10.52
N PHE A 259 3.73 12.28 11.01
CA PHE A 259 2.75 11.29 10.56
C PHE A 259 2.29 11.56 9.12
N SER A 260 2.00 12.82 8.78
CA SER A 260 1.58 13.25 7.44
C SER A 260 2.66 12.98 6.40
N GLU A 261 3.91 13.33 6.70
CA GLU A 261 5.06 13.06 5.84
C GLU A 261 5.23 11.57 5.57
N LYS A 262 5.21 10.73 6.62
CA LYS A 262 5.38 9.27 6.49
C LYS A 262 4.22 8.56 5.83
N SER A 263 3.00 9.08 5.98
CA SER A 263 1.81 8.51 5.36
C SER A 263 1.56 9.06 3.96
N GLU A 264 2.22 10.14 3.56
CA GLU A 264 1.88 10.92 2.36
C GLU A 264 0.41 11.34 2.33
N ALA A 265 -0.22 11.50 3.51
CA ALA A 265 -1.63 11.83 3.64
C ALA A 265 -1.80 13.24 4.19
N ARG A 266 -2.80 13.98 3.72
CA ARG A 266 -3.08 15.32 4.23
C ARG A 266 -3.59 15.28 5.67
N LEU A 267 -3.23 16.33 6.42
CA LEU A 267 -3.88 16.65 7.69
C LEU A 267 -5.07 17.56 7.39
N VAL A 268 -6.26 17.14 7.79
CA VAL A 268 -7.45 17.97 7.65
C VAL A 268 -7.51 19.01 8.77
N GLU A 269 -8.31 20.07 8.56
CA GLU A 269 -8.53 21.12 9.55
C GLU A 269 -9.11 20.56 10.86
N LYS A 270 -10.14 19.70 10.75
CA LYS A 270 -10.79 19.04 11.89
C LYS A 270 -9.97 17.87 12.40
N ARG A 271 -8.81 18.17 13.00
CA ARG A 271 -7.93 17.18 13.62
C ARG A 271 -7.72 17.49 15.10
N ARG A 272 -7.63 16.44 15.93
CA ARG A 272 -7.33 16.61 17.36
C ARG A 272 -6.71 15.36 17.95
N PHE A 273 -5.85 15.56 18.96
CA PHE A 273 -5.46 14.47 19.85
C PHE A 273 -6.54 14.18 20.90
N VAL A 274 -6.81 12.90 21.11
CA VAL A 274 -7.79 12.39 22.06
C VAL A 274 -7.04 11.74 23.21
N LYS A 275 -7.44 12.07 24.45
CA LYS A 275 -6.92 11.40 25.66
C LYS A 275 -7.15 9.89 25.54
N ASP A 276 -6.22 9.10 26.06
CA ASP A 276 -6.29 7.63 25.96
C ASP A 276 -7.61 7.09 26.52
N ALA A 277 -8.07 7.57 27.68
CA ALA A 277 -9.32 7.15 28.31
C ALA A 277 -10.55 7.43 27.44
N ASP A 278 -10.65 8.64 26.87
CA ASP A 278 -11.78 9.04 26.02
C ASP A 278 -11.78 8.23 24.73
N LEU A 279 -10.61 8.03 24.12
CA LEU A 279 -10.45 7.17 22.95
C LEU A 279 -10.91 5.74 23.26
N TRP A 280 -10.46 5.16 24.38
CA TRP A 280 -10.85 3.82 24.83
C TRP A 280 -12.36 3.70 25.05
N SER A 281 -13.02 4.77 25.49
CA SER A 281 -14.48 4.79 25.66
C SER A 281 -15.24 4.76 24.32
N MET A 282 -14.60 5.21 23.24
CA MET A 282 -15.17 5.26 21.88
C MET A 282 -14.80 4.03 21.06
N THR A 283 -13.54 3.60 21.11
CA THR A 283 -13.01 2.46 20.34
C THR A 283 -11.81 1.82 21.03
N HIS A 284 -11.69 0.50 20.91
CA HIS A 284 -10.53 -0.26 21.38
C HIS A 284 -9.55 -0.61 20.25
N VAL A 285 -9.82 -0.16 19.03
CA VAL A 285 -9.06 -0.51 17.83
C VAL A 285 -8.77 0.74 17.03
N VAL A 286 -7.50 0.89 16.65
CA VAL A 286 -7.04 1.84 15.63
C VAL A 286 -6.23 1.06 14.58
N PRO A 287 -6.30 1.43 13.30
CA PRO A 287 -7.15 2.46 12.72
C PRO A 287 -8.62 2.02 12.63
N MET A 288 -9.52 2.99 12.76
CA MET A 288 -10.96 2.81 12.55
C MET A 288 -11.54 4.00 11.82
N PHE A 289 -12.53 3.75 10.97
CA PHE A 289 -13.33 4.74 10.29
C PHE A 289 -14.78 4.57 10.72
N VAL A 290 -15.40 5.65 11.14
CA VAL A 290 -16.82 5.68 11.49
C VAL A 290 -17.51 6.64 10.54
N PHE A 291 -18.46 6.11 9.78
CA PHE A 291 -19.28 6.91 8.88
C PHE A 291 -20.51 7.36 9.64
N LEU A 292 -20.67 8.66 9.77
CA LEU A 292 -21.73 9.33 10.47
C LEU A 292 -22.66 9.98 9.46
N LYS A 293 -23.97 9.79 9.63
CA LYS A 293 -25.00 10.50 8.88
C LYS A 293 -26.06 11.00 9.85
N ASP A 294 -26.27 12.31 9.87
CA ASP A 294 -27.28 12.98 10.68
C ASP A 294 -27.26 12.53 12.15
N GLY A 295 -26.07 12.55 12.76
CA GLY A 295 -25.84 12.14 14.14
C GLY A 295 -25.87 10.64 14.42
N LYS A 296 -26.07 9.80 13.40
CA LYS A 296 -26.12 8.33 13.54
C LYS A 296 -24.95 7.66 12.87
N VAL A 297 -24.36 6.66 13.55
CA VAL A 297 -23.33 5.83 12.95
C VAL A 297 -23.98 4.87 11.95
N VAL A 298 -23.67 5.06 10.67
CA VAL A 298 -24.19 4.21 9.58
C VAL A 298 -23.19 3.15 9.14
N ASP A 299 -21.91 3.34 9.44
CA ASP A 299 -20.88 2.34 9.13
C ASP A 299 -19.66 2.42 10.04
N LYS A 300 -18.95 1.28 10.18
CA LYS A 300 -17.75 1.10 10.99
C LYS A 300 -16.77 0.24 10.20
N LEU A 301 -15.64 0.81 9.81
CA LEU A 301 -14.66 0.16 8.94
C LEU A 301 -13.26 0.20 9.57
N ASN A 302 -12.43 -0.77 9.22
CA ASN A 302 -10.98 -0.70 9.44
C ASN A 302 -10.28 -0.53 8.07
N TYR A 303 -8.95 -0.58 8.05
CA TYR A 303 -8.15 -0.51 6.82
C TYR A 303 -8.70 -1.41 5.68
N ARG A 304 -9.02 -2.67 5.99
CA ARG A 304 -9.46 -3.67 5.01
C ARG A 304 -10.91 -3.47 4.56
N GLY A 305 -11.76 -2.98 5.47
CA GLY A 305 -13.18 -2.73 5.19
C GLY A 305 -13.44 -1.47 4.35
N LEU A 306 -12.47 -0.54 4.32
CA LEU A 306 -12.55 0.69 3.54
C LEU A 306 -12.38 0.36 2.05
N THR A 307 -13.44 0.49 1.26
CA THR A 307 -13.50 0.08 -0.16
C THR A 307 -14.32 1.09 -0.95
N ASP A 308 -14.11 1.15 -2.26
CA ASP A 308 -14.85 2.00 -3.20
C ASP A 308 -16.38 1.84 -2.99
N GLU A 309 -16.88 0.60 -2.94
CA GLU A 309 -18.30 0.28 -2.72
C GLU A 309 -18.86 0.93 -1.43
N ARG A 310 -18.09 0.94 -0.35
CA ARG A 310 -18.55 1.47 0.94
C ARG A 310 -18.56 2.99 0.97
N ILE A 311 -17.59 3.62 0.31
CA ILE A 311 -17.58 5.08 0.14
C ILE A 311 -18.76 5.51 -0.73
N GLU A 312 -18.96 4.85 -1.87
CA GLU A 312 -20.09 5.13 -2.77
C GLU A 312 -21.44 4.94 -2.10
N LEU A 313 -21.62 3.85 -1.34
CA LEU A 313 -22.84 3.60 -0.58
C LEU A 313 -23.12 4.70 0.47
N PHE A 314 -22.06 5.22 1.11
CA PHE A 314 -22.19 6.29 2.08
C PHE A 314 -22.55 7.63 1.41
N LEU A 315 -21.89 7.95 0.30
CA LEU A 315 -22.13 9.18 -0.45
C LEU A 315 -23.49 9.19 -1.14
N SER A 316 -23.96 8.04 -1.66
CA SER A 316 -25.22 7.91 -2.41
C SER A 316 -26.49 7.87 -1.56
N LYS A 317 -26.43 7.45 -0.28
CA LYS A 317 -27.61 7.44 0.60
C LYS A 317 -28.04 8.87 0.91
N GLU A 318 -28.98 9.43 0.14
CA GLU A 318 -29.75 10.62 0.52
C GLU A 318 -30.55 10.41 1.80
#